data_AF-A0A2N2S3K4-F1
#
_entry.id   AF-A0A2N2S3K4-F1
#
_cell.length_a   1.000
_cell.length_b   1.000
_cell.length_c   1.000
_cell.angle_alpha   90.00
_cell.angle_beta   90.00
_cell.angle_gamma   90.00
#
_symmetry.space_group_name_H-M   'P 1'
#
loop_
_entity.id
_entity.type
_entity.pdbx_description
1 polymer ?
#
loop_
_entity_poly.entity_id
_entity_poly.type
_entity_poly.pdbx_seq_one_letter_code
_entity_poly.pdbx_strand_id
1 'polypeptide(L)'
;AKWGLPLEIQMFGNGLDALLEVGRSMPDLLIADLRMSGLDGFQMIRRLRDNPATQDLPIVVVSVLSPEEIAAEGGLPDDVTVYGKPVPFRELHGYIQAQIARIRRQRNLRTVTSQQPA
;
A
#
# COMPACT_ATOMS: atom_id res chain seq x y z
N ALA A 1 10.94 -14.91 10.94
CA ALA A 1 9.88 -14.83 11.97
C ALA A 1 8.53 -14.94 11.28
N LYS A 2 7.59 -15.75 11.79
CA LYS A 2 6.18 -15.74 11.33
C LYS A 2 5.44 -14.68 12.14
N TRP A 3 4.72 -13.77 11.47
CA TRP A 3 4.04 -12.66 12.15
C TRP A 3 2.66 -13.02 12.71
N GLY A 4 2.09 -14.18 12.33
CA GLY A 4 0.79 -14.63 12.86
C GLY A 4 -0.39 -13.69 12.51
N LEU A 5 -0.21 -12.82 11.52
CA LEU A 5 -1.25 -11.92 11.05
C LEU A 5 -2.14 -12.64 10.04
N PRO A 6 -3.47 -12.39 10.04
CA PRO A 6 -4.40 -12.98 9.09
C PRO A 6 -4.31 -12.25 7.74
N LEU A 7 -3.18 -12.44 7.06
CA LEU A 7 -2.89 -11.79 5.78
C LEU A 7 -3.01 -12.80 4.64
N GLU A 8 -3.68 -12.40 3.59
CA GLU A 8 -3.51 -12.97 2.26
C GLU A 8 -2.47 -12.11 1.52
N ILE A 9 -1.49 -12.75 0.90
CA ILE A 9 -0.36 -12.06 0.26
C ILE A 9 -0.32 -12.47 -1.21
N GLN A 10 -0.27 -11.46 -2.07
CA GLN A 10 0.02 -11.62 -3.49
C GLN A 10 1.29 -10.85 -3.82
N MET A 11 2.13 -11.40 -4.69
CA MET A 11 3.42 -10.81 -5.06
C MET A 11 3.51 -10.72 -6.58
N PHE A 12 4.02 -9.59 -7.05
CA PHE A 12 4.17 -9.30 -8.47
C PHE A 12 5.63 -8.90 -8.75
N GLY A 13 6.17 -9.38 -9.88
CA GLY A 13 7.55 -9.08 -10.28
C GLY A 13 7.72 -7.73 -10.96
N ASN A 14 6.62 -7.09 -11.40
CA ASN A 14 6.63 -5.80 -12.06
C ASN A 14 5.39 -4.97 -11.67
N GLY A 15 5.47 -3.65 -11.81
CA GLY A 15 4.38 -2.76 -11.43
C GLY A 15 3.16 -2.81 -12.36
N LEU A 16 3.31 -3.28 -13.61
CA LEU A 16 2.17 -3.36 -14.53
C LEU A 16 1.20 -4.48 -14.11
N ASP A 17 1.72 -5.65 -13.78
CA ASP A 17 0.92 -6.77 -13.27
C ASP A 17 0.24 -6.39 -11.95
N ALA A 18 0.96 -5.68 -11.06
CA ALA A 18 0.39 -5.17 -9.82
C ALA A 18 -0.76 -4.18 -10.08
N LEU A 19 -0.60 -3.23 -11.01
CA LEU A 19 -1.66 -2.28 -11.39
C LEU A 19 -2.89 -3.00 -11.95
N LEU A 20 -2.68 -4.00 -12.81
CA LEU A 20 -3.78 -4.79 -13.38
C LEU A 20 -4.54 -5.55 -12.30
N GLU A 21 -3.83 -6.14 -11.33
CA GLU A 21 -4.50 -6.85 -10.23
C GLU A 21 -5.24 -5.89 -9.29
N VAL A 22 -4.64 -4.75 -8.93
CA VAL A 22 -5.32 -3.73 -8.10
C VAL A 22 -6.63 -3.27 -8.75
N GLY A 23 -6.66 -3.17 -10.10
CA GLY A 23 -7.88 -2.86 -10.84
C GLY A 23 -8.93 -3.98 -10.86
N ARG A 24 -8.53 -5.25 -10.71
CA ARG A 24 -9.42 -6.42 -10.66
C ARG A 24 -9.96 -6.67 -9.26
N SER A 25 -9.09 -6.62 -8.27
CA SER A 25 -9.37 -6.89 -6.87
C SER A 25 -8.55 -5.93 -6.02
N MET A 26 -9.22 -4.96 -5.41
CA MET A 26 -8.55 -3.92 -4.63
C MET A 26 -7.99 -4.50 -3.33
N PRO A 27 -6.67 -4.43 -3.08
CA PRO A 27 -6.11 -4.91 -1.84
C PRO A 27 -6.41 -3.94 -0.69
N ASP A 28 -6.28 -4.44 0.54
CA ASP A 28 -6.41 -3.63 1.75
C ASP A 28 -5.13 -2.78 2.02
N LEU A 29 -3.98 -3.17 1.45
CA LEU A 29 -2.68 -2.50 1.56
C LEU A 29 -1.78 -2.91 0.38
N LEU A 30 -1.08 -1.95 -0.22
CA LEU A 30 -0.02 -2.18 -1.20
C LEU A 30 1.36 -1.92 -0.57
N ILE A 31 2.29 -2.85 -0.74
CA ILE A 31 3.71 -2.64 -0.45
C ILE A 31 4.46 -2.65 -1.78
N ALA A 32 5.17 -1.56 -2.09
CA ALA A 32 5.85 -1.37 -3.37
C ALA A 32 7.35 -1.11 -3.18
N ASP A 33 8.16 -1.51 -4.16
CA ASP A 33 9.52 -1.01 -4.33
C ASP A 33 9.51 0.08 -5.43
N LEU A 34 10.41 1.04 -5.32
CA LEU A 34 10.64 2.07 -6.35
C LEU A 34 11.66 1.61 -7.38
N ARG A 35 12.65 0.80 -6.96
CA ARG A 35 13.73 0.30 -7.83
C ARG A 35 13.34 -1.06 -8.38
N MET A 36 12.47 -1.06 -9.39
CA MET A 36 12.07 -2.26 -10.13
C MET A 36 12.56 -2.18 -11.58
N SER A 37 12.92 -3.32 -12.18
CA SER A 37 13.19 -3.38 -13.62
C SER A 37 11.86 -3.35 -14.39
N GLY A 38 11.70 -2.41 -15.33
CA GLY A 38 10.50 -2.30 -16.16
C GLY A 38 9.65 -1.09 -15.81
N LEU A 39 8.49 -1.31 -15.16
CA LEU A 39 7.63 -0.19 -14.73
C LEU A 39 8.20 0.49 -13.50
N ASP A 40 8.36 1.80 -13.62
CA ASP A 40 8.79 2.69 -12.56
C ASP A 40 7.76 2.73 -11.41
N GLY A 41 8.17 2.34 -10.21
CA GLY A 41 7.33 2.33 -9.01
C GLY A 41 6.75 3.71 -8.69
N PHE A 42 7.45 4.80 -9.05
CA PHE A 42 6.93 6.16 -8.94
C PHE A 42 5.69 6.35 -9.81
N GLN A 43 5.76 5.96 -11.08
CA GLN A 43 4.62 6.09 -12.01
C GLN A 43 3.44 5.22 -11.60
N MET A 44 3.69 4.01 -11.10
CA MET A 44 2.63 3.15 -10.58
C MET A 44 1.86 3.85 -9.45
N ILE A 45 2.57 4.38 -8.47
CA ILE A 45 1.97 5.07 -7.32
C ILE A 45 1.19 6.31 -7.77
N ARG A 46 1.74 7.11 -8.69
CA ARG A 46 1.05 8.27 -9.25
C ARG A 46 -0.26 7.87 -9.94
N ARG A 47 -0.24 6.85 -10.80
CA ARG A 47 -1.46 6.34 -11.46
C ARG A 47 -2.52 5.85 -10.47
N LEU A 48 -2.10 5.23 -9.36
CA LEU A 48 -3.03 4.81 -8.31
C LEU A 48 -3.66 6.00 -7.58
N ARG A 49 -2.92 7.09 -7.39
CA ARG A 49 -3.45 8.33 -6.78
C ARG A 49 -4.32 9.16 -7.71
N ASP A 50 -4.02 9.16 -9.01
CA ASP A 50 -4.80 9.89 -10.00
C ASP A 50 -6.16 9.23 -10.30
N ASN A 51 -6.35 7.96 -9.91
CA ASN A 51 -7.59 7.23 -10.11
C ASN A 51 -8.47 7.27 -8.85
N PRO A 52 -9.69 7.87 -8.92
CA PRO A 52 -10.60 7.98 -7.77
C PRO A 52 -10.97 6.65 -7.11
N ALA A 53 -10.93 5.54 -7.85
CA ALA A 53 -11.20 4.22 -7.29
C ALA A 53 -10.07 3.76 -6.36
N THR A 54 -8.82 4.11 -6.65
CA THR A 54 -7.62 3.62 -5.95
C THR A 54 -6.91 4.69 -5.13
N GLN A 55 -7.33 5.94 -5.18
CA GLN A 55 -6.65 7.06 -4.53
C GLN A 55 -6.50 6.87 -3.00
N ASP A 56 -7.46 6.21 -2.37
CA ASP A 56 -7.48 5.93 -0.92
C ASP A 56 -6.77 4.63 -0.53
N LEU A 57 -6.22 3.88 -1.50
CA LEU A 57 -5.48 2.64 -1.24
C LEU A 57 -4.24 2.97 -0.38
N PRO A 58 -4.08 2.37 0.82
CA PRO A 58 -2.87 2.56 1.61
C PRO A 58 -1.66 2.00 0.87
N ILE A 59 -0.61 2.81 0.74
CA ILE A 59 0.64 2.42 0.08
C ILE A 59 1.80 2.61 1.04
N VAL A 60 2.62 1.56 1.15
CA VAL A 60 3.93 1.60 1.82
C VAL A 60 5.00 1.34 0.77
N VAL A 61 6.00 2.20 0.73
CA VAL A 61 7.19 2.00 -0.09
C VAL A 61 8.30 1.40 0.76
N VAL A 62 8.97 0.38 0.22
CA VAL A 62 10.18 -0.20 0.78
C VAL A 62 11.28 -0.14 -0.28
N SER A 63 12.23 0.80 -0.14
CA SER A 63 13.22 1.05 -1.18
C SER A 63 14.65 1.23 -0.67
N VAL A 64 15.61 1.13 -1.57
CA VAL A 64 17.03 1.47 -1.34
C VAL A 64 17.33 2.95 -1.60
N LEU A 65 16.40 3.67 -2.26
CA LEU A 65 16.61 5.06 -2.64
C LEU A 65 16.68 5.97 -1.42
N SER A 66 17.58 6.95 -1.48
CA SER A 66 17.65 8.03 -0.51
C SER A 66 16.50 9.04 -0.73
N PRO A 67 16.18 9.88 0.28
CA PRO A 67 15.22 10.96 0.11
C PRO A 67 15.55 11.91 -1.04
N GLU A 68 16.85 12.18 -1.28
CA GLU A 68 17.32 13.03 -2.38
C GLU A 68 17.07 12.39 -3.74
N GLU A 69 17.33 11.08 -3.87
CA GLU A 69 17.03 10.33 -5.09
C GLU A 69 15.51 10.30 -5.36
N ILE A 70 14.70 10.11 -4.31
CA ILE A 70 13.24 10.17 -4.39
C ILE A 70 12.77 11.56 -4.86
N ALA A 71 13.36 12.63 -4.32
CA ALA A 71 13.04 14.00 -4.72
C ALA A 71 13.45 14.29 -6.17
N ALA A 72 14.59 13.75 -6.63
CA ALA A 72 15.05 13.89 -8.00
C ALA A 72 14.09 13.25 -9.03
N GLU A 73 13.40 12.18 -8.64
CA GLU A 73 12.35 11.54 -9.44
C GLU A 73 10.98 12.27 -9.35
N GLY A 74 10.92 13.42 -8.68
CA GLY A 74 9.72 14.24 -8.50
C GLY A 74 8.88 13.86 -7.27
N GLY A 75 9.44 13.06 -6.36
CA GLY A 75 8.83 12.74 -5.08
C GLY A 75 7.67 11.73 -5.15
N LEU A 76 7.12 11.48 -3.96
CA LEU A 76 5.95 10.64 -3.73
C LEU A 76 4.81 11.48 -3.15
N PRO A 77 3.55 11.03 -3.30
CA PRO A 77 2.41 11.62 -2.60
C PRO A 77 2.63 11.64 -1.07
N ASP A 78 2.17 12.71 -0.42
CA ASP A 78 2.42 12.97 1.01
C ASP A 78 1.89 11.87 1.96
N ASP A 79 0.88 11.10 1.51
CA ASP A 79 0.27 10.04 2.30
C ASP A 79 1.05 8.71 2.25
N VAL A 80 2.06 8.61 1.38
CA VAL A 80 2.85 7.40 1.19
C VAL A 80 3.91 7.27 2.28
N THR A 81 3.83 6.18 3.05
CA THR A 81 4.85 5.86 4.05
C THR A 81 6.06 5.21 3.37
N VAL A 82 7.27 5.66 3.67
CA VAL A 82 8.51 5.12 3.07
C VAL A 82 9.40 4.50 4.14
N TYR A 83 9.84 3.27 3.90
CA TYR A 83 10.86 2.56 4.69
C TYR A 83 12.10 2.29 3.85
N GLY A 84 13.28 2.55 4.42
CA GLY A 84 14.56 2.18 3.82
C GLY A 84 14.84 0.69 3.95
N LYS A 85 15.62 0.14 3.01
CA LYS A 85 16.25 -1.17 3.16
C LYS A 85 17.60 -1.02 3.92
N PRO A 86 17.95 -1.90 4.88
CA PRO A 86 17.23 -3.10 5.29
C PRO A 86 15.91 -2.80 5.99
N VAL A 87 14.88 -3.58 5.66
CA VAL A 87 13.51 -3.30 6.09
C VAL A 87 13.41 -3.26 7.62
N PRO A 88 12.87 -2.18 8.22
CA PRO A 88 12.64 -2.11 9.65
C PRO A 88 11.42 -2.97 10.02
N PHE A 89 11.64 -4.28 10.16
CA PHE A 89 10.56 -5.26 10.35
C PHE A 89 9.63 -4.94 11.54
N ARG A 90 10.15 -4.36 12.62
CA ARG A 90 9.34 -3.99 13.79
C ARG A 90 8.35 -2.86 13.48
N GLU A 91 8.80 -1.85 12.74
CA GLU A 91 7.97 -0.71 12.34
C GLU A 91 6.94 -1.14 11.30
N LEU A 92 7.38 -1.89 10.28
CA LEU A 92 6.48 -2.43 9.26
C LEU A 92 5.40 -3.33 9.90
N HIS A 93 5.78 -4.20 10.85
CA HIS A 93 4.81 -5.02 11.57
C HIS A 93 3.79 -4.18 12.33
N GLY A 94 4.24 -3.16 13.08
CA GLY A 94 3.35 -2.25 13.80
C GLY A 94 2.41 -1.48 12.87
N TYR A 95 2.91 -1.03 11.72
CA TYR A 95 2.11 -0.38 10.68
C TYR A 95 1.01 -1.32 10.16
N ILE A 96 1.36 -2.56 9.78
CA ILE A 96 0.37 -3.53 9.28
C ILE A 96 -0.66 -3.86 10.37
N GLN A 97 -0.25 -4.02 11.62
CA GLN A 97 -1.18 -4.22 12.73
C GLN A 97 -2.18 -3.06 12.87
N ALA A 98 -1.70 -1.82 12.77
CA ALA A 98 -2.55 -0.63 12.80
C ALA A 98 -3.53 -0.59 11.61
N GLN A 99 -3.07 -0.96 10.41
CA GLN A 99 -3.94 -1.05 9.23
C GLN A 99 -5.04 -2.10 9.38
N ILE A 100 -4.71 -3.31 9.87
CA ILE A 100 -5.71 -4.35 10.15
C ILE A 100 -6.76 -3.84 11.14
N ALA A 101 -6.33 -3.18 12.22
CA ALA A 101 -7.24 -2.60 13.20
C ALA A 101 -8.12 -1.48 12.60
N ARG A 102 -7.60 -0.70 11.65
CA ARG A 102 -8.36 0.32 10.90
C ARG A 102 -9.43 -0.32 10.02
N ILE A 103 -9.05 -1.31 9.21
CA ILE A 103 -9.95 -2.01 8.28
C ILE A 103 -11.09 -2.72 9.03
N ARG A 104 -10.76 -3.42 10.13
CA ARG A 104 -11.78 -4.08 10.98
C ARG A 104 -12.78 -3.08 11.54
N ARG A 105 -12.31 -1.92 12.01
CA ARG A 105 -13.20 -0.85 12.48
C ARG A 105 -14.10 -0.37 11.35
N GLN A 106 -13.56 -0.04 10.19
CA GLN A 106 -14.35 0.43 9.04
C GLN A 106 -15.42 -0.57 8.59
N ARG A 107 -15.08 -1.87 8.53
CA ARG A 107 -16.06 -2.93 8.19
C ARG A 107 -17.16 -3.04 9.24
N ASN A 108 -16.81 -2.99 10.53
CA ASN A 108 -17.79 -3.05 11.62
C ASN A 108 -18.77 -1.85 11.60
N LEU A 109 -18.28 -0.64 11.31
CA LEU A 109 -19.16 0.55 11.21
C LEU A 109 -20.17 0.43 10.05
N ARG A 110 -19.75 -0.11 8.90
CA ARG A 110 -20.66 -0.31 7.75
C ARG A 110 -21.80 -1.28 8.06
N THR A 111 -21.54 -2.33 8.85
CA THR A 111 -22.55 -3.33 9.23
C THR A 111 -23.62 -2.76 10.17
N VAL A 112 -23.26 -1.82 11.05
CA VAL A 112 -24.19 -1.24 12.04
C VAL A 112 -25.16 -0.25 11.40
N THR A 113 -24.71 0.58 10.45
CA THR A 113 -25.58 1.59 9.79
C THR A 113 -26.62 0.96 8.84
N SER A 114 -26.39 -0.26 8.35
CA SER A 114 -27.35 -0.99 7.50
C SER A 114 -28.53 -1.65 8.24
N GLN A 115 -28.62 -1.52 9.59
CA GLN A 115 -29.70 -2.14 10.39
C GLN A 115 -30.61 -1.13 11.11
N GLN A 116 -30.75 0.10 10.62
CA GLN A 116 -31.71 1.05 11.19
C GLN A 116 -33.00 1.02 10.37
N PRO A 117 -34.10 0.38 10.85
CA PRO A 117 -35.38 0.48 10.18
C PRO A 117 -35.95 1.89 10.41
N ALA A 118 -36.62 2.42 9.39
CA ALA A 118 -37.55 3.53 9.52
C ALA A 118 -38.78 3.10 10.34
#